data_AF-A0A0P1IP42-F1
#
_entry.id   AF-A0A0P1IP42-F1
#
_cell.length_a   1.000
_cell.length_b   1.000
_cell.length_c   1.000
_cell.angle_alpha   90.00
_cell.angle_beta   90.00
_cell.angle_gamma   90.00
#
_symmetry.space_group_name_H-M   'P 1'
#
loop_
_entity.id
_entity.type
_entity.pdbx_description
1 polymer ?
#
loop_
_entity_poly.entity_id
_entity_poly.type
_entity_poly.pdbx_seq_one_letter_code
_entity_poly.pdbx_strand_id
1 'polypeptide(L)' 'MNPRWFLRMALWARNPPSRRRIQIVFGTIAICAVIYGYEQIFGWPDALTAERIGNKGLKP' A
#
# COMPACT_ATOMS: atom_id res chain seq x y z
N MET A 1 -2.83 20.44 6.25
CA MET A 1 -3.16 19.92 4.89
C MET A 1 -2.48 20.80 3.86
N ASN A 2 -1.68 20.25 2.95
CA ASN A 2 -0.86 21.06 2.06
C ASN A 2 -1.53 21.22 0.68
N PRO A 3 -1.90 22.44 0.24
CA PRO A 3 -2.59 22.71 -1.05
C PRO A 3 -1.87 22.13 -2.27
N ARG A 4 -0.55 21.96 -2.15
CA ARG A 4 0.31 21.34 -3.18
C ARG A 4 -0.16 19.94 -3.59
N TRP A 5 -0.75 19.17 -2.67
CA TRP A 5 -1.29 17.84 -2.98
C TRP A 5 -2.52 17.90 -3.91
N PHE A 6 -3.42 18.86 -3.68
CA PHE A 6 -4.59 19.05 -4.54
C PHE A 6 -4.21 19.47 -5.95
N LEU A 7 -3.25 20.40 -6.07
CA LEU A 7 -2.72 20.81 -7.38
C LEU A 7 -2.10 19.63 -8.13
N ARG A 8 -1.31 18.79 -7.44
CA ARG A 8 -0.69 17.59 -8.03
C ARG A 8 -1.73 16.57 -8.51
N MET A 9 -2.81 16.37 -7.77
CA MET A 9 -3.93 15.51 -8.20
C MET A 9 -4.67 16.07 -9.42
N ALA A 10 -4.94 17.38 -9.45
CA ALA A 10 -5.57 18.04 -10.60
C ALA A 10 -4.69 17.95 -11.87
N LEU A 11 -3.37 18.09 -11.71
CA LEU A 11 -2.39 17.90 -12.78
C LEU A 11 -2.37 16.44 -13.29
N TRP A 12 -2.47 15.45 -12.40
CA TRP A 12 -2.60 14.05 -12.78
C TRP A 12 -3.85 13.74 -13.60
N ALA A 13 -4.99 14.37 -13.28
CA ALA A 13 -6.22 14.21 -14.05
C ALA A 13 -6.12 14.81 -15.47
N ARG A 14 -5.39 15.93 -15.61
CA ARG A 14 -5.20 16.63 -16.90
C ARG A 14 -4.10 16.03 -17.76
N ASN A 15 -2.99 15.62 -17.15
CA ASN A 15 -1.83 15.03 -17.80
C ASN A 15 -1.49 13.73 -17.05
N PRO A 16 -2.17 12.62 -17.39
CA PRO A 16 -1.93 11.37 -16.70
C PRO A 16 -0.47 10.93 -16.88
N PRO A 17 0.17 10.42 -15.82
CA PRO A 17 1.49 9.83 -15.95
C PRO A 17 1.46 8.68 -16.95
N SER A 18 2.62 8.38 -17.57
CA SER A 18 2.76 7.31 -18.58
C SER A 18 2.00 6.04 -18.19
N ARG A 19 1.22 5.48 -19.13
CA ARG A 19 0.38 4.28 -18.94
C ARG A 19 1.16 3.12 -18.31
N ARG A 20 2.44 2.97 -18.67
CA ARG A 20 3.34 1.94 -18.11
C ARG A 20 3.53 2.07 -16.60
N ARG A 21 3.65 3.31 -16.07
CA ARG A 21 3.79 3.56 -14.63
C ARG A 21 2.49 3.22 -13.89
N ILE A 22 1.34 3.59 -14.48
CA ILE A 22 0.02 3.27 -13.91
C ILE A 22 -0.18 1.77 -13.82
N GLN A 23 0.16 1.02 -14.88
CA GLN A 23 0.05 -0.44 -14.90
C GLN A 23 0.89 -1.13 -13.84
N ILE A 24 2.13 -0.68 -13.61
CA ILE A 24 2.99 -1.23 -12.55
C ILE A 24 2.34 -1.01 -11.18
N VAL A 25 1.88 0.22 -10.91
CA VAL A 25 1.25 0.55 -9.63
C VAL A 25 -0.04 -0.24 -9.42
N PHE A 26 -0.92 -0.28 -10.41
CA PHE A 26 -2.16 -1.06 -10.34
C PHE A 26 -1.89 -2.56 -10.22
N GLY A 27 -0.90 -3.09 -10.93
CA GLY A 27 -0.49 -4.49 -10.82
C GLY A 27 0.00 -4.83 -9.41
N THR A 28 0.86 -3.99 -8.83
CA THR A 28 1.33 -4.16 -7.44
C THR A 28 0.16 -4.11 -6.45
N ILE A 29 -0.73 -3.11 -6.58
CA ILE A 29 -1.91 -2.98 -5.71
C ILE A 29 -2.81 -4.22 -5.84
N ALA A 30 -3.03 -4.71 -7.06
CA ALA A 30 -3.82 -5.92 -7.29
C ALA A 30 -3.20 -7.14 -6.62
N ILE A 31 -1.87 -7.32 -6.72
CA ILE A 31 -1.16 -8.41 -6.03
C ILE A 31 -1.35 -8.31 -4.52
N CYS A 32 -1.14 -7.12 -3.93
CA CYS A 32 -1.35 -6.91 -2.50
C CYS A 32 -2.80 -7.18 -2.07
N ALA A 33 -3.78 -6.75 -2.87
CA ALA A 33 -5.20 -6.97 -2.60
C ALA A 33 -5.57 -8.46 -2.69
N VAL A 34 -5.00 -9.21 -3.63
CA VAL A 34 -5.18 -10.66 -3.74
C VAL A 34 -4.63 -11.37 -2.51
N ILE A 35 -3.41 -11.01 -2.08
CA ILE A 35 -2.78 -11.60 -0.88
C ILE A 35 -3.63 -11.29 0.37
N TYR A 36 -4.08 -10.05 0.50
CA TYR A 36 -4.92 -9.62 1.63
C TYR A 36 -6.30 -10.30 1.63
N GLY A 37 -6.96 -10.39 0.48
CA GLY A 37 -8.22 -11.11 0.35
C GLY A 37 -8.07 -12.60 0.63
N TYR A 38 -6.97 -13.19 0.18
CA TYR A 38 -6.63 -14.58 0.47
C TYR A 38 -6.40 -14.83 1.96
N GLU A 39 -5.69 -13.91 2.64
CA GLU A 39 -5.49 -13.93 4.10
C GLU A 39 -6.82 -13.91 4.87
N GLN A 40 -7.77 -13.07 4.47
CA GLN A 40 -9.07 -12.96 5.13
C GLN A 40 -9.96 -14.20 4.93
N ILE A 41 -9.82 -14.90 3.79
CA ILE A 41 -10.68 -16.07 3.47
C ILE A 41 -10.11 -17.36 4.06
N PHE A 42 -8.79 -17.57 3.98
CA PHE A 42 -8.16 -18.81 4.45
C PHE A 42 -7.68 -18.76 5.90
N GLY A 43 -7.50 -17.55 6.47
CA GLY A 43 -6.84 -17.35 7.76
C GLY A 43 -5.33 -17.60 7.67
N TRP A 44 -4.53 -16.80 8.37
CA TRP A 44 -3.08 -17.00 8.41
C TRP A 44 -2.71 -18.05 9.47
N PRO A 45 -1.93 -19.09 9.13
CA PRO A 45 -1.43 -20.04 10.10
C PRO A 45 -0.41 -19.34 11.03
N ASP A 46 -0.34 -19.77 12.29
CA ASP A 46 0.55 -19.20 13.33
C ASP A 46 2.03 -19.09 12.92
N ALA A 47 2.47 -19.89 11.93
CA ALA A 47 3.81 -19.84 11.36
C ALA A 47 4.11 -18.55 10.55
N LEU A 48 3.08 -17.81 10.15
CA LEU A 48 3.20 -16.58 9.37
C LEU A 48 2.76 -15.33 10.17
N THR A 49 2.27 -15.51 11.40
CA THR A 49 1.93 -14.39 12.29
C THR A 49 3.20 -13.59 12.59
N ALA A 50 3.28 -12.35 12.08
CA ALA A 50 4.38 -11.47 12.38
C ALA A 50 4.41 -11.18 13.88
N GLU A 51 5.46 -11.64 14.57
CA GLU A 51 5.71 -11.28 15.95
C GLU A 51 5.85 -9.76 16.02
N ARG A 52 4.89 -9.08 16.64
CA ARG A 52 5.04 -7.67 16.96
C ARG A 52 6.20 -7.55 17.95
N ILE A 53 7.39 -7.26 17.44
CA ILE A 53 8.48 -6.70 18.24
C ILE A 53 7.99 -5.31 18.66
N GLY A 54 7.23 -5.29 19.75
CA GLY A 54 6.88 -4.06 20.42
C GLY A 54 8.19 -3.35 20.74
N ASN A 55 8.30 -2.08 20.36
CA ASN A 55 9.41 -1.21 20.76
C ASN A 55 9.41 -1.11 22.30
N LYS A 56 9.96 -2.14 22.95
CA LYS A 56 10.20 -2.19 24.40
C LYS A 56 11.42 -1.32 24.65
N GLY A 57 11.16 -0.02 24.73
CA GLY A 57 12.04 0.93 25.39
C GLY A 57 13.27 1.34 24.60
N LEU A 58 13.10 2.28 23.68
CA LEU A 58 14.04 3.39 23.65
C LEU A 58 13.72 4.26 24.87
N LYS A 59 14.23 3.87 26.04
CA LYS A 59 14.33 4.77 27.18
C LYS A 59 15.49 5.72 26.90
N PRO A 60 15.31 7.05 27.00
CA PRO A 60 16.44 7.98 26.97
C PRO A 60 17.37 7.75 28.17
#